data_AF-A0A9D1GLS7-F1
#
_entry.id   AF-A0A9D1GLS7-F1
#
_cell.length_a   1.000
_cell.length_b   1.000
_cell.length_c   1.000
_cell.angle_alpha   90.00
_cell.angle_beta   90.00
_cell.angle_gamma   90.00
#
_symmetry.space_group_name_H-M   'P 1'
#
loop_
_entity.id
_entity.type
_entity.pdbx_description
1 polymer ?
#
loop_
_entity_poly.entity_id
_entity_poly.type
_entity_poly.pdbx_seq_one_letter_code
_entity_poly.pdbx_strand_id
1 'polypeptide(L)'
;MTNGNVQREKIKETIAVKKKRLDLYYKREEEMLDGGVQSYGQGTRNLSRYNTDLATIRSAISTLEDEIENLEGLLEGKSKRKAVGVVIRDW
;
A
#
# COMPACT_ATOMS: atom_id res chain seq x y z
N MET A 1 -33.79 6.15 2.28
CA MET A 1 -32.38 6.11 1.87
C MET A 1 -32.28 5.30 0.59
N THR A 2 -31.74 5.86 -0.50
CA THR A 2 -31.57 5.13 -1.76
C THR A 2 -30.36 4.19 -1.67
N ASN A 3 -30.45 3.00 -2.28
CA ASN A 3 -29.38 1.99 -2.26
C ASN A 3 -28.01 2.53 -2.71
N GLY A 4 -27.97 3.52 -3.59
CA GLY A 4 -26.73 4.13 -4.06
C GLY A 4 -25.95 4.90 -2.96
N ASN A 5 -26.64 5.46 -1.97
CA ASN A 5 -25.98 6.24 -0.91
C ASN A 5 -25.28 5.33 0.11
N VAL A 6 -25.90 4.18 0.43
CA VAL A 6 -25.31 3.15 1.31
C VAL A 6 -24.05 2.56 0.70
N GLN A 7 -24.02 2.34 -0.61
CA GLN A 7 -22.84 1.81 -1.30
C GLN A 7 -21.68 2.80 -1.29
N ARG A 8 -21.94 4.09 -1.51
CA ARG A 8 -20.90 5.15 -1.45
C ARG A 8 -20.27 5.26 -0.07
N GLU A 9 -21.08 5.22 0.99
CA GLU A 9 -20.57 5.26 2.37
C GLU A 9 -19.71 4.03 2.70
N LYS A 10 -20.12 2.82 2.27
CA LYS A 10 -19.30 1.61 2.42
C LYS A 10 -17.96 1.71 1.69
N ILE A 11 -17.94 2.28 0.49
CA ILE A 11 -16.70 2.48 -0.28
C ILE A 11 -15.77 3.44 0.47
N LYS A 12 -16.28 4.55 1.01
CA LYS A 12 -15.49 5.50 1.82
C LYS A 12 -14.91 4.85 3.07
N GLU A 13 -15.71 4.06 3.79
CA GLU A 13 -15.25 3.33 4.97
C GLU A 13 -14.12 2.35 4.61
N THR A 14 -14.28 1.64 3.49
CA THR A 14 -13.25 0.73 2.97
C THR A 14 -11.96 1.47 2.62
N ILE A 15 -12.05 2.62 1.95
CA ILE A 15 -10.89 3.47 1.65
C ILE A 15 -10.20 3.92 2.95
N ALA A 16 -10.96 4.35 3.95
CA ALA A 16 -10.40 4.80 5.22
C ALA A 16 -9.60 3.69 5.95
N VAL A 17 -10.13 2.46 5.97
CA VAL A 17 -9.42 1.30 6.53
C VAL A 17 -8.15 0.99 5.75
N LYS A 18 -8.21 1.02 4.41
CA LYS A 18 -7.04 0.77 3.55
C LYS A 18 -5.96 1.83 3.71
N LYS A 19 -6.33 3.12 3.81
CA LYS A 19 -5.39 4.22 4.08
C LYS A 19 -4.69 4.07 5.43
N LYS A 20 -5.42 3.69 6.49
CA LYS A 20 -4.80 3.38 7.79
C LYS A 20 -3.80 2.23 7.69
N ARG A 21 -4.13 1.20 6.92
CA ARG A 21 -3.23 0.06 6.70
C ARG A 21 -2.00 0.44 5.87
N LEU A 22 -2.18 1.28 4.85
CA LEU A 22 -1.10 1.80 4.02
C LEU A 22 -0.08 2.58 4.86
N ASP A 23 -0.57 3.45 5.75
CA ASP A 23 0.26 4.22 6.70
C ASP A 23 1.15 3.31 7.58
N LEU A 24 0.58 2.21 8.09
CA LEU A 24 1.35 1.21 8.85
C LEU A 24 2.45 0.56 8.02
N TYR A 25 2.21 0.31 6.73
CA TYR A 25 3.23 -0.26 5.84
C TYR A 25 4.32 0.74 5.50
N TYR A 26 4.00 2.02 5.27
CA TYR A 26 5.03 3.04 5.08
C TYR A 26 5.90 3.23 6.31
N LYS A 27 5.29 3.28 7.50
CA LYS A 27 6.06 3.36 8.74
C LYS A 27 6.99 2.16 8.90
N ARG A 28 6.49 0.95 8.61
CA ARG A 28 7.31 -0.26 8.66
C ARG A 28 8.42 -0.25 7.62
N GLU A 29 8.17 0.26 6.42
CA GLU A 29 9.18 0.44 5.37
C GLU A 29 10.26 1.43 5.81
N GLU A 30 9.86 2.59 6.34
CA GLU A 30 10.75 3.61 6.89
C GLU A 30 11.64 3.03 7.99
N GLU A 31 11.08 2.27 8.94
CA GLU A 31 11.84 1.57 9.98
C GLU A 31 12.87 0.57 9.41
N MET A 32 12.60 -0.03 8.24
CA MET A 32 13.57 -0.94 7.58
C MET A 32 14.66 -0.18 6.82
N LEU A 33 14.35 1.01 6.31
CA LEU A 33 15.28 1.85 5.57
C LEU A 33 16.20 2.65 6.51
N ASP A 34 15.65 3.21 7.59
CA ASP A 34 16.36 3.92 8.65
C ASP A 34 17.14 2.95 9.56
N GLY A 35 16.60 1.75 9.72
CA GLY A 35 17.20 0.65 10.47
C GLY A 35 18.43 0.06 9.79
N GLY A 36 19.56 0.79 9.86
CA GLY A 36 20.87 0.16 10.02
C GLY A 36 20.87 -0.67 11.30
N VAL A 37 20.21 -1.85 11.28
CA VAL A 37 20.12 -2.74 12.43
C VAL A 37 21.54 -3.12 12.80
N GLN A 38 21.96 -2.62 13.97
CA GLN A 38 23.20 -3.00 14.61
C GLN A 38 23.24 -4.53 14.62
N SER A 39 24.06 -5.09 13.73
CA SER A 39 24.08 -6.52 13.42
C SER A 39 24.69 -7.29 14.57
N TYR A 40 23.95 -7.45 15.67
CA TYR A 40 24.29 -8.39 16.73
C TYR A 40 23.88 -9.79 16.26
N GLY A 41 24.58 -10.30 15.25
CA GLY A 41 24.24 -11.59 14.66
C GLY A 41 24.83 -11.80 13.27
N GLN A 42 26.13 -12.10 13.23
CA GLN A 42 26.78 -13.05 12.33
C GLN A 42 25.90 -13.62 11.19
N GLY A 43 26.13 -13.18 9.95
CA GLY A 43 25.85 -13.96 8.74
C GLY A 43 24.85 -13.35 7.75
N THR A 44 25.17 -13.52 6.46
CA THR A 44 24.40 -13.18 5.24
C THR A 44 22.91 -13.56 5.25
N ARG A 45 22.50 -14.51 6.11
CA ARG A 45 21.12 -14.98 6.25
C ARG A 45 20.17 -13.89 6.78
N ASN A 46 20.66 -12.95 7.58
CA ASN A 46 19.84 -11.87 8.13
C ASN A 46 19.49 -10.83 7.05
N LEU A 47 20.46 -10.41 6.25
CA LEU A 47 20.27 -9.46 5.14
C LEU A 47 19.30 -9.99 4.07
N SER A 48 19.40 -11.29 3.72
CA SER A 48 18.49 -11.91 2.76
C SER A 48 17.03 -11.93 3.22
N ARG A 49 16.77 -12.07 4.54
CA ARG A 49 15.41 -11.97 5.10
C ARG A 49 14.88 -10.54 5.00
N TYR A 50 15.67 -9.54 5.40
CA TYR A 50 15.26 -8.14 5.32
C TYR A 50 14.92 -7.70 3.89
N ASN A 51 15.72 -8.08 2.89
CA ASN A 51 15.43 -7.75 1.50
C ASN A 51 14.13 -8.40 1.00
N THR A 52 13.85 -9.64 1.44
CA THR A 52 12.61 -10.34 1.11
C THR A 52 11.40 -9.68 1.78
N ASP A 53 11.54 -9.31 3.04
CA ASP A 53 10.49 -8.64 3.82
C ASP A 53 10.20 -7.23 3.27
N LEU A 54 11.24 -6.48 2.88
CA LEU A 54 11.09 -5.15 2.26
C LEU A 54 10.41 -5.24 0.89
N ALA A 55 10.79 -6.19 0.05
CA ALA A 55 10.13 -6.42 -1.24
C ALA A 55 8.64 -6.78 -1.05
N THR A 56 8.32 -7.56 -0.02
CA THR A 56 6.94 -7.93 0.32
C THR A 56 6.13 -6.71 0.79
N ILE A 57 6.70 -5.86 1.64
CA ILE A 57 6.06 -4.62 2.10
C ILE A 57 5.80 -3.67 0.93
N ARG A 58 6.79 -3.45 0.06
CA ARG A 58 6.63 -2.61 -1.14
C ARG A 58 5.54 -3.12 -2.08
N SER A 59 5.43 -4.44 -2.23
CA SER A 59 4.38 -5.07 -3.04
C SER A 59 3.00 -4.86 -2.42
N ALA A 60 2.89 -4.97 -1.09
CA ALA A 60 1.66 -4.71 -0.35
C ALA A 60 1.23 -3.23 -0.41
N ILE A 61 2.19 -2.29 -0.34
CA ILE A 61 1.97 -0.84 -0.51
C ILE A 61 1.37 -0.57 -1.89
N SER A 62 2.05 -1.00 -2.96
CA SER A 62 1.59 -0.78 -4.34
C SER A 62 0.19 -1.36 -4.57
N THR A 63 -0.08 -2.56 -4.06
CA THR A 63 -1.42 -3.17 -4.16
C THR A 63 -2.49 -2.32 -3.45
N LEU A 64 -2.18 -1.78 -2.27
CA LEU A 64 -3.12 -0.95 -1.52
C LEU A 64 -3.36 0.41 -2.18
N GLU A 65 -2.32 1.03 -2.74
CA GLU A 65 -2.43 2.27 -3.52
C GLU A 65 -3.36 2.07 -4.72
N ASP A 66 -3.14 1.01 -5.51
CA ASP A 66 -3.98 0.65 -6.66
C ASP A 66 -5.44 0.42 -6.25
N GLU A 67 -5.66 -0.32 -5.16
CA GLU A 67 -7.01 -0.58 -4.65
C GLU A 67 -7.71 0.70 -4.18
N ILE A 68 -6.98 1.61 -3.53
CA ILE A 68 -7.52 2.90 -3.08
C ILE A 68 -7.88 3.77 -4.29
N GLU A 69 -6.98 3.91 -5.27
CA GLU A 69 -7.23 4.70 -6.48
C GLU A 69 -8.47 4.17 -7.22
N ASN A 70 -8.59 2.84 -7.35
CA ASN A 70 -9.77 2.22 -7.96
C ASN A 70 -11.07 2.54 -7.20
N LEU A 71 -11.05 2.48 -5.87
CA LEU A 71 -12.22 2.80 -5.04
C LEU A 71 -12.58 4.29 -5.09
N GLU A 72 -11.59 5.18 -5.12
CA GLU A 72 -11.79 6.63 -5.29
C GLU A 72 -12.34 6.95 -6.69
N GLY A 73 -11.82 6.29 -7.74
CA GLY A 73 -12.36 6.40 -9.10
C GLY A 73 -13.83 5.97 -9.20
N LEU A 74 -14.22 4.90 -8.49
CA LEU A 74 -15.61 4.46 -8.39
C LEU A 74 -16.52 5.50 -7.70
N LEU A 75 -16.01 6.23 -6.69
CA LEU A 75 -16.77 7.30 -6.04
C LEU A 75 -16.97 8.51 -6.96
N GLU A 76 -15.93 8.88 -7.70
CA GLU A 76 -15.95 10.00 -8.65
C GLU A 76 -16.73 9.70 -9.94
N GLY A 77 -17.15 8.45 -10.15
CA GLY A 77 -17.83 8.01 -11.37
C GLY A 77 -16.90 7.89 -12.57
N LYS A 78 -15.58 7.88 -12.35
CA LYS A 78 -14.58 7.62 -13.40
C LYS A 78 -14.61 6.13 -13.73
N SER A 79 -14.98 5.81 -14.97
CA SER A 79 -15.05 4.43 -15.48
C SER A 79 -13.68 3.73 -15.38
N LYS A 80 -13.69 2.41 -15.10
CA LYS A 80 -12.56 1.46 -14.94
C LYS A 80 -11.42 1.51 -15.99
N ARG A 81 -11.53 2.32 -17.03
CA ARG A 81 -10.62 2.33 -18.20
C ARG A 81 -9.48 3.34 -18.10
N LYS A 82 -9.30 4.06 -16.98
CA LYS A 82 -8.29 5.12 -16.85
C LYS A 82 -7.26 4.94 -15.73
N ALA A 83 -7.37 3.91 -14.90
CA ALA A 83 -6.38 3.58 -13.87
C ALA A 83 -5.35 2.59 -14.44
N VAL A 84 -4.56 3.06 -15.40
CA VAL A 84 -3.33 2.37 -15.83
C VAL A 84 -2.23 3.44 -15.82
N GLY A 85 -2.01 4.02 -14.64
CA GLY A 85 -1.03 5.07 -14.40
C GLY A 85 0.25 4.50 -13.81
N VAL A 86 1.01 3.80 -14.65
CA VAL A 86 2.46 3.53 -14.55
C VAL A 86 3.13 3.99 -13.25
N VAL A 87 3.50 3.03 -12.38
CA VAL A 87 4.56 3.25 -11.39
C VAL A 87 5.87 3.40 -12.17
N ILE A 88 6.26 4.64 -12.48
CA ILE A 88 7.62 4.93 -12.94
C ILE A 88 8.51 4.74 -11.71
N ARG A 89 9.17 3.59 -11.68
CA ARG A 89 10.17 3.26 -10.66
C ARG A 89 11.45 4.01 -11.06
N ASP A 90 11.65 5.18 -10.47
CA ASP A 90 12.94 5.86 -10.54
C ASP A 90 13.97 5.02 -9.75
N TRP A 91 15.15 4.93 -10.36
CA TRP A 91 16.40 4.20 -10.07
C TRP A 91 16.81 4.00 -8.61
#